data_AF-A0A5C3PVR3-F1
#
_entry.id   AF-A0A5C3PVR3-F1
#
_cell.length_a   1.000
_cell.length_b   1.000
_cell.length_c   1.000
_cell.angle_alpha   90.00
_cell.angle_beta   90.00
_cell.angle_gamma   90.00
#
_symmetry.space_group_name_H-M   'P 1'
#
loop_
_entity.id
_entity.type
_entity.pdbx_description
1 polymer ?
#
loop_
_entity_poly.entity_id
_entity_poly.type
_entity_poly.pdbx_seq_one_letter_code
_entity_poly.pdbx_strand_id
1 'polypeptide(L)'
;SLAVYPATIFLCKESGCGSCTGYDLSIQPHQTCLVPGFNFMSVTINQPSNQGLPFGVYTGPIGCSTFAQVPQVNTCYNANNYIGWDFKLTP
;
A
#
# COMPACT_ATOMS: atom_id res chain seq x y z
N SER A 1 -16.78 0.24 13.50
CA SER A 1 -16.83 1.65 13.09
C SER A 1 -16.38 1.71 11.64
N LEU A 2 -17.23 2.15 10.71
CA LEU A 2 -16.81 2.35 9.32
C LEU A 2 -15.91 3.59 9.29
N ALA A 3 -14.75 3.51 8.63
CA ALA A 3 -13.92 4.69 8.42
C ALA A 3 -14.74 5.70 7.61
N VAL A 4 -14.91 6.92 8.12
CA VAL A 4 -15.65 8.01 7.45
C VAL A 4 -15.02 8.35 6.08
N TYR A 5 -13.75 8.00 5.91
CA TYR A 5 -12.98 8.17 4.67
C TYR A 5 -12.25 6.86 4.36
N PRO A 6 -12.83 5.95 3.56
CA PRO A 6 -12.17 4.71 3.19
C PRO A 6 -10.87 5.01 2.45
N ALA A 7 -9.82 4.28 2.78
CA ALA A 7 -8.51 4.44 2.20
C ALA A 7 -8.23 3.31 1.20
N THR A 8 -7.61 3.63 0.08
CA THR A 8 -7.24 2.69 -0.96
C THR A 8 -5.75 2.74 -1.19
N ILE A 9 -5.07 1.61 -1.10
CA ILE A 9 -3.70 1.50 -1.61
C ILE A 9 -3.75 1.23 -3.12
N PHE A 10 -2.96 1.98 -3.87
CA PHE A 10 -2.78 1.82 -5.30
C PHE A 10 -1.37 1.27 -5.55
N LEU A 11 -1.30 0.08 -6.14
CA LEU A 11 -0.07 -0.58 -6.56
C LEU A 11 0.09 -0.44 -8.06
N CYS A 12 1.20 0.13 -8.49
CA CYS A 12 1.34 0.70 -9.84
C CYS A 12 2.47 0.00 -10.61
N LYS A 13 2.21 -0.37 -11.87
CA LYS A 13 3.22 -1.05 -12.72
C LYS A 13 4.28 -0.10 -13.27
N GLU A 14 4.05 1.20 -13.19
CA GLU A 14 4.97 2.25 -13.64
C GLU A 14 5.48 3.06 -12.45
N SER A 15 6.59 3.77 -12.64
CA SER A 15 7.03 4.82 -11.72
C SER A 15 6.07 6.01 -11.75
N GLY A 16 6.03 6.80 -10.68
CA GLY A 16 5.21 8.02 -10.61
C GLY A 16 3.72 7.74 -10.41
N CYS A 17 3.36 6.54 -9.93
CA CYS A 17 1.98 6.12 -9.67
C CYS A 17 1.08 6.13 -10.92
N GLY A 18 1.64 5.72 -12.05
CA GLY A 18 0.91 5.42 -13.28
C GLY A 18 0.48 3.95 -13.34
N SER A 19 -0.64 3.67 -14.02
CA SER A 19 -1.13 2.31 -14.29
C SER A 19 -1.28 1.44 -13.02
N CYS A 20 -2.24 1.81 -12.17
CA CYS A 20 -2.40 1.25 -10.83
C CYS A 20 -3.62 0.35 -10.65
N THR A 21 -3.48 -0.63 -9.77
CA THR A 21 -4.60 -1.43 -9.21
C THR A 21 -4.86 -0.98 -7.78
N GLY A 22 -6.12 -0.67 -7.46
CA GLY A 22 -6.54 -0.22 -6.13
C GLY A 22 -7.06 -1.36 -5.26
N TYR A 23 -6.69 -1.35 -3.98
CA TYR A 23 -7.19 -2.27 -2.96
C TYR A 23 -7.76 -1.47 -1.78
N ASP A 24 -9.04 -1.70 -1.48
CA ASP A 24 -9.71 -1.10 -0.32
C ASP A 24 -9.10 -1.66 0.96
N LEU A 25 -8.47 -0.77 1.75
CA LEU A 25 -7.77 -1.12 2.99
C LEU A 25 -8.73 -1.48 4.13
N SER A 26 -10.00 -1.07 4.06
CA SER A 26 -10.98 -1.33 5.11
C SER A 26 -11.43 -2.79 5.20
N ILE A 27 -11.24 -3.55 4.10
CA ILE A 27 -11.63 -4.97 4.00
C ILE A 27 -10.43 -5.91 3.99
N GLN A 28 -9.21 -5.39 3.88
CA GLN A 28 -8.02 -6.24 3.89
C GLN A 28 -7.72 -6.77 5.31
N PRO A 29 -7.33 -8.04 5.45
CA PRO A 29 -6.96 -8.58 6.75
C PRO A 29 -5.63 -7.97 7.23
N HIS A 30 -5.59 -7.63 8.52
CA HIS A 30 -4.35 -7.25 9.20
C HIS A 30 -3.49 -8.49 9.47
N GLN A 31 -2.19 -8.25 9.69
CA GLN A 31 -1.20 -9.29 9.99
C GLN A 31 -1.05 -10.40 8.94
N THR A 32 -1.58 -10.18 7.74
CA THR A 32 -1.55 -11.14 6.63
C THR A 32 -0.70 -10.61 5.49
N CYS A 33 0.08 -11.50 4.86
CA CYS A 33 0.80 -11.19 3.63
C CYS A 33 -0.18 -11.21 2.46
N LEU A 34 -0.42 -10.05 1.85
CA LEU A 34 -1.35 -9.90 0.73
C LEU A 34 -0.57 -9.92 -0.57
N VAL A 35 -1.04 -10.76 -1.51
CA VAL A 35 -0.33 -11.08 -2.75
C VAL A 35 -1.12 -10.55 -3.96
N PRO A 36 -0.77 -9.35 -4.47
CA PRO A 36 -1.33 -8.75 -5.68
C PRO A 36 -1.11 -9.59 -6.95
N GLY A 37 -0.04 -10.40 -6.97
CA GLY A 37 0.34 -11.25 -8.10
C GLY A 37 1.17 -10.56 -9.19
N PHE A 38 1.75 -9.39 -8.91
CA PHE A 38 2.64 -8.68 -9.84
C PHE A 38 3.66 -7.79 -9.13
N ASN A 39 4.80 -7.53 -9.80
CA ASN A 39 5.77 -6.50 -9.42
C ASN A 39 5.15 -5.11 -9.62
N PHE A 40 5.16 -4.27 -8.58
CA PHE A 40 4.82 -2.86 -8.69
C PHE A 40 6.06 -1.97 -8.54
N MET A 41 6.11 -0.93 -9.37
CA MET A 41 7.20 0.05 -9.45
C MET A 41 6.92 1.32 -8.64
N SER A 42 5.68 1.54 -8.22
CA SER A 42 5.34 2.61 -7.28
C SER A 42 4.07 2.29 -6.49
N VAL A 43 3.88 3.03 -5.39
CA VAL A 43 2.73 2.92 -4.49
C VAL A 43 2.25 4.30 -4.08
N THR A 44 0.94 4.44 -3.91
CA THR A 44 0.32 5.55 -3.18
C THR A 44 -0.86 5.03 -2.36
N ILE A 45 -1.19 5.72 -1.27
CA ILE A 45 -2.40 5.44 -0.52
C ILE A 45 -3.30 6.66 -0.66
N ASN A 46 -4.44 6.52 -1.32
CA ASN A 46 -5.45 7.57 -1.35
C ASN A 46 -6.24 7.53 -0.04
N GLN A 47 -6.18 8.61 0.73
CA GLN A 47 -6.95 8.79 1.96
C GLN A 47 -7.56 10.21 1.93
N PRO A 48 -8.87 10.35 1.65
CA PRO A 48 -9.46 11.65 1.33
C PRO A 48 -9.32 12.76 2.37
N SER A 49 -9.20 12.44 3.66
CA SER A 49 -9.03 13.47 4.70
C SER A 49 -7.59 13.92 4.91
N ASN A 50 -6.62 13.23 4.31
CA ASN A 50 -5.18 13.43 4.49
C ASN A 50 -4.70 13.34 5.96
N GLN A 51 -5.46 12.69 6.85
CA GLN A 51 -5.14 12.58 8.28
C GLN A 51 -4.28 11.35 8.61
N GLY A 52 -3.86 10.60 7.60
CA GLY A 52 -3.14 9.34 7.77
C GLY A 52 -4.09 8.16 7.99
N LEU A 53 -3.56 7.09 8.57
CA LEU A 53 -4.27 5.83 8.81
C LEU A 53 -4.13 5.44 10.29
N PRO A 54 -5.13 4.77 10.88
CA PRO A 54 -5.04 4.23 12.23
C PRO A 54 -4.23 2.92 12.30
N PHE A 55 -3.52 2.56 11.23
CA PHE A 55 -2.68 1.36 11.09
C PHE A 55 -1.56 1.63 10.09
N GLY A 56 -0.47 0.87 10.17
CA GLY A 56 0.63 0.94 9.22
C GLY A 56 0.39 0.09 7.97
N VAL A 57 0.79 0.60 6.81
CA VAL A 57 0.81 -0.13 5.55
C VAL A 57 2.26 -0.36 5.15
N TYR A 58 2.59 -1.61 4.86
CA TYR A 58 3.95 -2.05 4.58
C TYR A 58 4.01 -2.76 3.24
N THR A 59 5.06 -2.50 2.46
CA THR A 59 5.29 -3.10 1.14
C THR A 59 6.67 -3.74 1.07
N GLY A 60 6.80 -4.84 0.31
CA GLY A 60 8.03 -5.63 0.26
C GLY A 60 8.04 -6.70 -0.82
N PRO A 61 9.14 -7.48 -0.93
CA PRO A 61 9.26 -8.56 -1.89
C PRO A 61 8.31 -9.72 -1.55
N ILE A 62 8.29 -10.72 -2.45
CA ILE A 62 7.52 -11.96 -2.30
C ILE A 62 7.70 -12.55 -0.89
N GLY A 63 6.58 -12.93 -0.29
CA GLY A 63 6.54 -13.61 1.00
C GLY A 63 6.73 -12.68 2.19
N CYS A 64 6.65 -11.36 2.01
CA CYS A 64 6.57 -10.42 3.12
C CYS A 64 7.77 -10.52 4.10
N SER A 65 8.95 -10.86 3.55
CA SER A 65 10.15 -11.22 4.32
C SER A 65 10.91 -10.01 4.88
N THR A 66 10.92 -8.90 4.15
CA THR A 66 11.44 -7.61 4.57
C THR A 66 10.49 -6.52 4.10
N PHE A 67 10.24 -5.52 4.93
CA PHE A 67 9.23 -4.51 4.63
C PHE A 67 9.70 -3.10 4.91
N ALA A 68 9.25 -2.18 4.06
CA ALA A 68 9.27 -0.76 4.32
C ALA A 68 7.84 -0.27 4.55
N GLN A 69 7.65 0.61 5.52
CA GLN A 69 6.37 1.29 5.69
C GLN A 69 6.16 2.29 4.56
N VAL A 70 4.94 2.38 4.02
CA VAL A 70 4.53 3.51 3.17
C VAL A 70 4.36 4.73 4.09
N PRO A 71 5.23 5.75 4.01
CA PRO A 71 5.36 6.73 5.10
C PRO A 71 4.17 7.67 5.27
N GLN A 72 3.55 8.08 4.15
CA GLN A 72 2.45 9.05 4.16
C GLN A 72 1.35 8.64 3.18
N VAL A 73 0.13 9.02 3.52
CA VAL A 73 -0.99 8.99 2.59
C VAL A 73 -0.84 10.10 1.54
N ASN A 74 -1.53 9.95 0.43
CA ASN A 74 -1.61 10.90 -0.69
C ASN A 74 -0.25 11.31 -1.26
N THR A 75 0.77 10.46 -1.08
CA THR A 75 2.13 10.66 -1.57
C THR A 75 2.52 9.47 -2.43
N CYS A 76 3.07 9.74 -3.61
CA CYS A 76 3.56 8.70 -4.50
C CYS A 76 5.01 8.34 -4.17
N TYR A 77 5.28 7.05 -3.95
CA TYR A 77 6.61 6.52 -3.70
C TYR A 77 7.00 5.52 -4.78
N ASN A 78 8.11 5.77 -5.47
CA ASN A 78 8.71 4.79 -6.36
C ASN A 78 9.39 3.67 -5.57
N ALA A 79 9.30 2.46 -6.09
CA ALA A 79 9.98 1.26 -5.61
C ALA A 79 11.49 1.26 -5.92
N ASN A 80 12.10 2.43 -6.15
CA ASN A 80 13.52 2.55 -6.50
C ASN A 80 14.47 2.12 -5.36
N ASN A 81 13.95 1.98 -4.13
CA ASN A 81 14.71 1.60 -2.92
C ASN A 81 14.07 0.46 -2.10
N TYR A 82 12.98 -0.16 -2.58
CA TYR A 82 12.37 -1.34 -1.95
C TYR A 82 11.65 -2.17 -3.03
N ILE A 83 11.75 -3.50 -2.99
CA ILE A 83 11.07 -4.36 -3.96
C ILE A 83 9.57 -4.34 -3.65
N GLY A 84 8.73 -3.97 -4.61
CA GLY A 84 7.28 -3.97 -4.47
C GLY A 84 6.67 -5.22 -5.10
N TRP A 85 6.26 -6.19 -4.27
CA TRP A 85 5.50 -7.35 -4.73
C TRP A 85 4.28 -7.61 -3.86
N ASP A 86 4.47 -7.66 -2.54
CA ASP A 86 3.42 -7.91 -1.55
C ASP A 86 3.19 -6.69 -0.65
N PHE A 87 2.07 -6.69 0.07
CA PHE A 87 1.81 -5.72 1.13
C PHE A 87 1.16 -6.33 2.37
N LYS A 88 1.21 -5.61 3.49
CA LYS A 88 0.67 -6.02 4.79
C LYS A 88 0.13 -4.82 5.57
N LEU A 89 -0.97 -5.04 6.29
CA LEU A 89 -1.49 -4.08 7.28
C LEU A 89 -1.10 -4.50 8.70
N THR A 90 -0.63 -3.55 9.49
CA THR A 90 -0.23 -3.74 10.89
C THR A 90 -1.04 -2.77 11.74
N PRO A 91 -1.81 -3.23 12.76
CA PRO A 91 -2.56 -2.37 13.67
C PRO A 91 -1.69 -1.29 14.33
#